data_AF-A0A7X0HH03-F1
#
_entry.id   AF-A0A7X0HH03-F1
#
_cell.length_a   1.000
_cell.length_b   1.000
_cell.length_c   1.000
_cell.angle_alpha   90.00
_cell.angle_beta   90.00
_cell.angle_gamma   90.00
#
_symmetry.space_group_name_H-M   'P 1'
#
loop_
_entity.id
_entity.type
_entity.pdbx_description
1 polymer ?
#
loop_
_entity_poly.entity_id
_entity_poly.type
_entity_poly.pdbx_seq_one_letter_code
_entity_poly.pdbx_strand_id
1 'polypeptide(L)'
;MTAQDMRTEATAGDGRPAHDAQLVRDVESIGAAAVAWLSAHRSEFALDDEALDEHGSVNRTWKPLGELAQVCVSVRRYTEPTDPLHRTAGELLDFTWQQTGHGALFLELQRLEPFATYPLEIYAAFASAGLRHAGYERALAATARTRSWQMTEQQPNRRLGILNSERRSGIPQHDETERALRRTWLGALPEPWTFERDAGYTLTHVIFHLSDWGLAPQGVPQDVVEYLRQWLPPWLDTCLEHERWDLGCELLAVAGILPGPPDGVLLRESWAEINRAQDASGALPEVGTGREGHPLADDFFACYHSTLMAAYAAVLTAHQLGRSAGHGAQTGDRRAFAHTAPRVAPNAAPQAVRPGHSGKGASR
;
A
#
# COMPACT_ATOMS: atom_id res chain seq x y z
N MET A 1 2.15 9.05 71.57
CA MET A 1 1.55 9.68 70.37
C MET A 1 2.08 8.91 69.19
N THR A 2 1.24 8.05 68.63
CA THR A 2 1.58 6.96 67.70
C THR A 2 1.62 7.42 66.26
N ALA A 3 2.51 6.77 65.51
CA ALA A 3 2.67 6.87 64.08
C ALA A 3 1.52 6.16 63.35
N GLN A 4 0.66 6.91 62.68
CA GLN A 4 -0.23 6.45 61.60
C GLN A 4 -1.04 7.66 61.13
N ASP A 5 -0.78 8.15 59.92
CA ASP A 5 -1.84 8.50 58.98
C ASP A 5 -1.27 8.74 57.58
N MET A 6 -1.38 7.66 56.81
CA MET A 6 -1.82 7.58 55.42
C MET A 6 -1.16 8.50 54.38
N ARG A 7 -0.02 8.01 53.87
CA ARG A 7 0.24 8.03 52.43
C ARG A 7 -0.79 7.16 51.73
N THR A 8 -1.61 7.76 50.88
CA THR A 8 -2.30 7.07 49.78
C THR A 8 -1.64 7.53 48.49
N GLU A 9 -0.45 7.00 48.22
CA GLU A 9 0.07 6.94 46.86
C GLU A 9 -0.77 5.91 46.13
N ALA A 10 -1.77 6.40 45.39
CA ALA A 10 -2.41 5.60 44.37
C ALA A 10 -1.33 5.21 43.35
N THR A 11 -0.95 3.95 43.36
CA THR A 11 -0.21 3.32 42.27
C THR A 11 -1.08 3.44 41.02
N ALA A 12 -0.82 4.47 40.21
CA ALA A 12 -1.23 4.52 38.82
C ALA A 12 -0.47 3.40 38.08
N GLY A 13 -0.99 2.18 38.19
CA GLY A 13 -0.60 1.08 37.33
C GLY A 13 -0.90 1.48 35.89
N ASP A 14 0.13 1.50 35.08
CA ASP A 14 0.14 1.82 33.66
C ASP A 14 -0.93 1.00 32.92
N GLY A 15 -2.13 1.56 32.74
CA GLY A 15 -3.26 0.92 32.04
C GLY A 15 -3.05 0.81 30.53
N ARG A 16 -1.96 1.39 30.02
CA ARG A 16 -1.58 1.47 28.61
C ARG A 16 -1.50 0.10 27.91
N PRO A 17 -0.94 -0.98 28.50
CA PRO A 17 -0.86 -2.29 27.84
C PRO A 17 -2.23 -2.94 27.60
N ALA A 18 -3.19 -2.72 28.52
CA ALA A 18 -4.54 -3.26 28.39
C ALA A 18 -5.36 -2.51 27.33
N HIS A 19 -5.19 -1.18 27.25
CA HIS A 19 -5.81 -0.35 26.23
C HIS A 19 -5.25 -0.64 24.82
N ASP A 20 -3.94 -0.83 24.70
CA ASP A 20 -3.31 -1.16 23.42
C ASP A 20 -3.74 -2.56 22.94
N ALA A 21 -3.86 -3.53 23.85
CA ALA A 21 -4.36 -4.87 23.51
C ALA A 21 -5.84 -4.88 23.07
N GLN A 22 -6.68 -4.02 23.65
CA GLN A 22 -8.07 -3.88 23.20
C GLN A 22 -8.13 -3.22 21.81
N LEU A 23 -7.37 -2.14 21.60
CA LEU A 23 -7.29 -1.48 20.29
C LEU A 23 -6.85 -2.46 19.20
N VAL A 24 -5.83 -3.29 19.44
CA VAL A 24 -5.39 -4.31 18.48
C VAL A 24 -6.54 -5.24 18.10
N ARG A 25 -7.30 -5.77 19.09
CA ARG A 25 -8.44 -6.66 18.81
C ARG A 25 -9.55 -5.97 18.02
N ASP A 26 -9.84 -4.71 18.34
CA ASP A 26 -10.88 -3.94 17.63
C ASP A 26 -10.47 -3.72 16.16
N VAL A 27 -9.23 -3.31 15.94
CA VAL A 27 -8.65 -3.11 14.59
C VAL A 27 -8.65 -4.42 13.79
N GLU A 28 -8.21 -5.53 14.40
CA GLU A 28 -8.21 -6.86 13.78
C GLU A 28 -9.63 -7.30 13.40
N SER A 29 -10.63 -7.03 14.26
CA SER A 29 -12.03 -7.35 13.99
C SER A 29 -12.59 -6.57 12.79
N ILE A 30 -12.31 -5.25 12.72
CA ILE A 30 -12.75 -4.39 11.61
C ILE A 30 -12.12 -4.84 10.30
N GLY A 31 -10.81 -5.12 10.31
CA GLY A 31 -10.09 -5.63 9.15
C GLY A 31 -10.62 -7.00 8.70
N ALA A 32 -10.95 -7.87 9.64
CA ALA A 32 -11.52 -9.18 9.32
C ALA A 32 -12.92 -9.10 8.70
N ALA A 33 -13.78 -8.20 9.22
CA ALA A 33 -15.09 -7.95 8.64
C ALA A 33 -14.98 -7.40 7.20
N ALA A 34 -14.06 -6.46 6.98
CA ALA A 34 -13.82 -5.90 5.65
C ALA A 34 -13.33 -6.95 4.64
N VAL A 35 -12.37 -7.81 5.02
CA VAL A 35 -11.89 -8.91 4.16
C VAL A 35 -12.99 -9.93 3.89
N ALA A 36 -13.83 -10.23 4.88
CA ALA A 36 -14.98 -11.12 4.69
C ALA A 36 -15.98 -10.54 3.66
N TRP A 37 -16.26 -9.24 3.74
CA TRP A 37 -17.11 -8.55 2.76
C TRP A 37 -16.53 -8.63 1.34
N LEU A 38 -15.23 -8.34 1.18
CA LEU A 38 -14.53 -8.42 -0.11
C LEU A 38 -14.59 -9.83 -0.71
N SER A 39 -14.43 -10.86 0.13
CA SER A 39 -14.55 -12.26 -0.29
C SER A 39 -15.96 -12.63 -0.74
N ALA A 40 -16.97 -12.13 -0.04
CA ALA A 40 -18.38 -12.34 -0.39
C ALA A 40 -18.76 -11.67 -1.72
N HIS A 41 -18.15 -10.52 -2.03
CA HIS A 41 -18.41 -9.74 -3.25
C HIS A 41 -17.38 -9.98 -4.36
N ARG A 42 -16.54 -11.02 -4.27
CA ARG A 42 -15.44 -11.27 -5.22
C ARG A 42 -15.88 -11.30 -6.70
N SER A 43 -17.12 -11.71 -6.99
CA SER A 43 -17.65 -11.75 -8.36
C SER A 43 -17.81 -10.37 -8.98
N GLU A 44 -18.03 -9.32 -8.18
CA GLU A 44 -18.13 -7.92 -8.65
C GLU A 44 -16.77 -7.37 -9.11
N PHE A 45 -15.68 -8.05 -8.77
CA PHE A 45 -14.33 -7.73 -9.27
C PHE A 45 -13.94 -8.51 -10.53
N ALA A 46 -14.81 -9.40 -11.04
CA ALA A 46 -14.50 -10.19 -12.22
C ALA A 46 -14.35 -9.28 -13.45
N LEU A 47 -13.40 -9.61 -14.33
CA LEU A 47 -13.29 -8.94 -15.61
C LEU A 47 -14.37 -9.50 -16.54
N ASP A 48 -15.08 -8.61 -17.23
CA ASP A 48 -16.08 -8.94 -18.23
C ASP A 48 -15.58 -8.58 -19.65
N ASP A 49 -16.47 -8.63 -20.63
CA ASP A 49 -16.15 -8.33 -22.02
C ASP A 49 -15.70 -6.86 -22.21
N GLU A 50 -16.03 -5.94 -21.29
CA GLU A 50 -15.57 -4.54 -21.34
C GLU A 50 -14.08 -4.40 -21.00
N ALA A 51 -13.44 -5.43 -20.43
CA ALA A 51 -12.04 -5.37 -20.01
C ALA A 51 -11.06 -5.17 -21.18
N LEU A 52 -11.43 -5.56 -22.40
CA LEU A 52 -10.61 -5.34 -23.61
C LEU A 52 -11.28 -4.41 -24.62
N ASP A 53 -12.43 -3.82 -24.25
CA ASP A 53 -13.14 -2.87 -25.12
C ASP A 53 -12.38 -1.55 -25.18
N GLU A 54 -12.26 -0.96 -26.38
CA GLU A 54 -11.61 0.34 -26.62
C GLU A 54 -12.27 1.50 -25.85
N HIS A 55 -13.52 1.34 -25.46
CA HIS A 55 -14.31 2.29 -24.68
C HIS A 55 -14.67 1.77 -23.28
N GLY A 56 -14.08 0.62 -22.90
CA GLY A 56 -14.25 0.02 -21.59
C GLY A 56 -13.82 0.95 -20.46
N SER A 57 -14.54 0.93 -19.35
CA SER A 57 -14.21 1.76 -18.20
C SER A 57 -13.16 1.08 -17.33
N VAL A 58 -11.90 1.53 -17.41
CA VAL A 58 -10.81 1.05 -16.52
C VAL A 58 -11.21 1.14 -15.05
N ASN A 59 -11.97 2.17 -14.67
CA ASN A 59 -12.44 2.37 -13.29
C ASN A 59 -13.52 1.37 -12.85
N ARG A 60 -14.18 0.68 -13.79
CA ARG A 60 -15.18 -0.35 -13.49
C ARG A 60 -14.66 -1.78 -13.66
N THR A 61 -13.59 -1.96 -14.43
CA THR A 61 -13.02 -3.28 -14.73
C THR A 61 -11.67 -3.49 -14.03
N TRP A 62 -10.61 -2.94 -14.60
CA TRP A 62 -9.22 -3.21 -14.20
C TRP A 62 -8.82 -2.61 -12.86
N LYS A 63 -9.29 -1.40 -12.55
CA LYS A 63 -8.91 -0.68 -11.33
C LYS A 63 -9.35 -1.43 -10.06
N PRO A 64 -10.64 -1.80 -9.88
CA PRO A 64 -11.06 -2.57 -8.70
C PRO A 64 -10.28 -3.88 -8.53
N LEU A 65 -10.05 -4.61 -9.63
CA LEU A 65 -9.28 -5.86 -9.60
C LEU A 65 -7.83 -5.65 -9.16
N GLY A 66 -7.17 -4.60 -9.67
CA GLY A 66 -5.79 -4.28 -9.31
C GLY A 66 -5.64 -3.82 -7.88
N GLU A 67 -6.59 -3.02 -7.38
CA GLU A 67 -6.65 -2.59 -5.98
C GLU A 67 -6.83 -3.79 -5.05
N LEU A 68 -7.74 -4.72 -5.39
CA LEU A 68 -7.96 -5.95 -4.64
C LEU A 68 -6.68 -6.80 -4.58
N ALA A 69 -6.03 -7.01 -5.72
CA ALA A 69 -4.77 -7.74 -5.77
C ALA A 69 -3.69 -7.08 -4.91
N GLN A 70 -3.56 -5.75 -4.99
CA GLN A 70 -2.58 -5.00 -4.22
C GLN A 70 -2.79 -5.11 -2.71
N VAL A 71 -4.02 -4.96 -2.22
CA VAL A 71 -4.31 -5.09 -0.79
C VAL A 71 -4.16 -6.52 -0.32
N CYS A 72 -4.54 -7.53 -1.12
CA CYS A 72 -4.31 -8.93 -0.77
C CYS A 72 -2.82 -9.25 -0.60
N VAL A 73 -1.95 -8.69 -1.44
CA VAL A 73 -0.49 -8.81 -1.27
C VAL A 73 -0.04 -8.21 0.07
N SER A 74 -0.52 -7.02 0.42
CA SER A 74 -0.18 -6.38 1.69
C SER A 74 -0.70 -7.16 2.90
N VAL A 75 -1.96 -7.60 2.89
CA VAL A 75 -2.56 -8.42 3.98
C VAL A 75 -1.73 -9.68 4.21
N ARG A 76 -1.39 -10.43 3.15
CA ARG A 76 -0.58 -11.65 3.27
C ARG A 76 0.83 -11.40 3.78
N ARG A 77 1.38 -10.19 3.58
CA ARG A 77 2.68 -9.84 4.15
C ARG A 77 2.62 -9.68 5.67
N TYR A 78 1.55 -9.09 6.16
CA TYR A 78 1.39 -8.70 7.56
C TYR A 78 0.69 -9.74 8.43
N THR A 79 0.26 -10.85 7.83
CA THR A 79 -0.43 -11.96 8.50
C THR A 79 0.36 -13.25 8.32
N GLU A 80 0.34 -14.10 9.34
CA GLU A 80 1.00 -15.41 9.29
C GLU A 80 0.21 -16.38 8.39
N PRO A 81 0.84 -17.35 7.71
CA PRO A 81 0.13 -18.30 6.83
C PRO A 81 -0.98 -19.13 7.51
N THR A 82 -0.96 -19.23 8.84
CA THR A 82 -1.99 -19.92 9.62
C THR A 82 -3.21 -19.06 9.92
N ASP A 83 -3.08 -17.74 9.78
CA ASP A 83 -4.13 -16.75 9.99
C ASP A 83 -5.24 -16.93 8.92
N PRO A 84 -6.53 -17.01 9.32
CA PRO A 84 -7.63 -16.99 8.37
C PRO A 84 -7.60 -15.82 7.37
N LEU A 85 -7.16 -14.62 7.78
CA LEU A 85 -7.03 -13.47 6.89
C LEU A 85 -5.98 -13.68 5.81
N HIS A 86 -4.84 -14.30 6.15
CA HIS A 86 -3.82 -14.66 5.17
C HIS A 86 -4.40 -15.58 4.09
N ARG A 87 -5.16 -16.59 4.52
CA ARG A 87 -5.78 -17.56 3.60
C ARG A 87 -6.79 -16.90 2.67
N THR A 88 -7.73 -16.12 3.22
CA THR A 88 -8.76 -15.43 2.42
C THR A 88 -8.13 -14.44 1.43
N ALA A 89 -7.11 -13.68 1.85
CA ALA A 89 -6.37 -12.80 0.95
C ALA A 89 -5.60 -13.58 -0.13
N GLY A 90 -5.10 -14.79 0.18
CA GLY A 90 -4.53 -15.70 -0.80
C GLY A 90 -5.53 -16.15 -1.86
N GLU A 91 -6.71 -16.57 -1.44
CA GLU A 91 -7.79 -17.00 -2.34
C GLU A 91 -8.27 -15.85 -3.24
N LEU A 92 -8.40 -14.64 -2.71
CA LEU A 92 -8.74 -13.43 -3.47
C LEU A 92 -7.63 -13.04 -4.47
N LEU A 93 -6.36 -13.14 -4.08
CA LEU A 93 -5.24 -12.89 -4.99
C LEU A 93 -5.20 -13.93 -6.12
N ASP A 94 -5.42 -15.21 -5.81
CA ASP A 94 -5.49 -16.27 -6.82
C ASP A 94 -6.67 -16.04 -7.77
N PHE A 95 -7.83 -15.65 -7.25
CA PHE A 95 -9.00 -15.26 -8.04
C PHE A 95 -8.66 -14.12 -9.01
N THR A 96 -8.11 -13.00 -8.53
CA THR A 96 -7.77 -11.87 -9.38
C THR A 96 -6.74 -12.24 -10.44
N TRP A 97 -5.76 -13.10 -10.13
CA TRP A 97 -4.80 -13.58 -11.11
C TRP A 97 -5.44 -14.44 -12.21
N GLN A 98 -6.40 -15.31 -11.85
CA GLN A 98 -7.15 -16.11 -12.81
C GLN A 98 -7.97 -15.23 -13.77
N GLN A 99 -8.60 -14.17 -13.28
CA GLN A 99 -9.37 -13.23 -14.12
C GLN A 99 -8.49 -12.61 -15.23
N THR A 100 -7.20 -12.38 -14.97
CA THR A 100 -6.26 -11.85 -15.98
C THR A 100 -5.81 -12.88 -17.02
N GLY A 101 -6.37 -14.09 -17.01
CA GLY A 101 -5.88 -15.22 -17.80
C GLY A 101 -4.46 -15.63 -17.39
N HIS A 102 -4.15 -15.57 -16.09
CA HIS A 102 -2.78 -15.75 -15.57
C HIS A 102 -1.77 -14.81 -16.23
N GLY A 103 -2.17 -13.54 -16.40
CA GLY A 103 -1.39 -12.46 -16.97
C GLY A 103 -1.36 -12.39 -18.50
N ALA A 104 -2.04 -13.30 -19.20
CA ALA A 104 -2.16 -13.25 -20.65
C ALA A 104 -2.84 -11.95 -21.13
N LEU A 105 -3.88 -11.50 -20.41
CA LEU A 105 -4.65 -10.30 -20.79
C LEU A 105 -3.81 -9.01 -20.74
N PHE A 106 -2.80 -8.90 -19.87
CA PHE A 106 -1.91 -7.73 -19.86
C PHE A 106 -1.12 -7.59 -21.16
N LEU A 107 -0.76 -8.70 -21.81
CA LEU A 107 -0.10 -8.68 -23.10
C LEU A 107 -1.05 -8.23 -24.22
N GLU A 108 -2.32 -8.62 -24.15
CA GLU A 108 -3.35 -8.19 -25.09
C GLU A 108 -3.64 -6.70 -24.92
N LEU A 109 -3.88 -6.25 -23.70
CA LEU A 109 -4.03 -4.84 -23.35
C LEU A 109 -2.87 -4.00 -23.87
N GLN A 110 -1.62 -4.42 -23.64
CA GLN A 110 -0.47 -3.65 -24.10
C GLN A 110 -0.40 -3.52 -25.64
N ARG A 111 -0.96 -4.48 -26.38
CA ARG A 111 -1.04 -4.39 -27.84
C ARG A 111 -2.11 -3.42 -28.30
N LEU A 112 -3.25 -3.39 -27.60
CA LEU A 112 -4.36 -2.48 -27.86
C LEU A 112 -3.99 -1.04 -27.45
N GLU A 113 -3.37 -0.90 -26.29
CA GLU A 113 -3.03 0.37 -25.65
C GLU A 113 -1.53 0.44 -25.28
N PRO A 114 -0.62 0.55 -26.27
CA PRO A 114 0.83 0.54 -26.00
C PRO A 114 1.35 1.73 -25.18
N PHE A 115 0.52 2.77 -25.00
CA PHE A 115 0.84 3.97 -24.23
C PHE A 115 0.26 3.95 -22.80
N ALA A 116 -0.66 3.02 -22.51
CA ALA A 116 -1.29 2.95 -21.21
C ALA A 116 -0.31 2.42 -20.15
N THR A 117 -0.27 3.09 -19.00
CA THR A 117 0.59 2.68 -17.87
C THR A 117 -0.15 1.83 -16.86
N TYR A 118 -1.49 1.92 -16.80
CA TYR A 118 -2.31 1.17 -15.85
C TYR A 118 -2.10 -0.36 -15.90
N PRO A 119 -1.86 -1.02 -17.06
CA PRO A 119 -1.63 -2.46 -17.07
C PRO A 119 -0.37 -2.85 -16.29
N LEU A 120 0.69 -2.04 -16.38
CA LEU A 120 1.91 -2.25 -15.60
C LEU A 120 1.64 -2.08 -14.10
N GLU A 121 0.90 -1.04 -13.74
CA GLU A 121 0.65 -0.69 -12.35
C GLU A 121 -0.18 -1.76 -11.63
N ILE A 122 -1.14 -2.35 -12.35
CA ILE A 122 -1.91 -3.52 -11.87
C ILE A 122 -1.03 -4.77 -11.84
N TYR A 123 -0.27 -5.04 -12.91
CA TYR A 123 0.63 -6.20 -12.99
C TYR A 123 1.66 -6.21 -11.86
N ALA A 124 2.13 -5.04 -11.42
CA ALA A 124 3.12 -4.90 -10.36
C ALA A 124 2.68 -5.53 -9.02
N ALA A 125 1.37 -5.55 -8.72
CA ALA A 125 0.83 -6.26 -7.57
C ALA A 125 1.13 -7.77 -7.66
N PHE A 126 0.73 -8.40 -8.78
CA PHE A 126 0.97 -9.82 -9.05
C PHE A 126 2.46 -10.15 -9.08
N ALA A 127 3.25 -9.34 -9.79
CA ALA A 127 4.69 -9.49 -9.90
C ALA A 127 5.36 -9.53 -8.52
N SER A 128 4.96 -8.65 -7.60
CA SER A 128 5.51 -8.63 -6.23
C SER A 128 5.14 -9.86 -5.40
N ALA A 129 4.07 -10.55 -5.74
CA ALA A 129 3.67 -11.83 -5.15
C ALA A 129 4.35 -13.04 -5.81
N GLY A 130 5.20 -12.82 -6.82
CA GLY A 130 5.82 -13.90 -7.60
C GLY A 130 4.93 -14.46 -8.72
N LEU A 131 3.75 -13.88 -8.95
CA LEU A 131 2.86 -14.23 -10.05
C LEU A 131 3.32 -13.47 -11.30
N ARG A 132 3.91 -14.20 -12.26
CA ARG A 132 4.70 -13.62 -13.35
C ARG A 132 4.23 -14.14 -14.70
N HIS A 133 4.19 -13.27 -15.71
CA HIS A 133 3.92 -13.64 -17.09
C HIS A 133 5.06 -13.19 -18.03
N ALA A 134 5.91 -14.14 -18.40
CA ALA A 134 7.14 -13.86 -19.13
C ALA A 134 6.90 -13.22 -20.52
N GLY A 135 5.77 -13.52 -21.17
CA GLY A 135 5.41 -12.89 -22.44
C GLY A 135 5.13 -11.40 -22.29
N TYR A 136 4.42 -11.01 -21.24
CA TYR A 136 4.12 -9.63 -20.92
C TYR A 136 5.38 -8.87 -20.50
N GLU A 137 6.19 -9.43 -19.60
CA GLU A 137 7.44 -8.77 -19.15
C GLU A 137 8.41 -8.49 -20.31
N ARG A 138 8.52 -9.40 -21.29
CA ARG A 138 9.33 -9.15 -22.50
C ARG A 138 8.77 -8.01 -23.35
N ALA A 139 7.45 -7.95 -23.53
CA ALA A 139 6.80 -6.89 -24.30
C ALA A 139 6.94 -5.53 -23.57
N LEU A 140 6.71 -5.52 -22.26
CA LEU A 140 6.88 -4.36 -21.41
C LEU A 140 8.32 -3.85 -21.41
N ALA A 141 9.33 -4.73 -21.32
CA ALA A 141 10.74 -4.33 -21.42
C ALA A 141 11.08 -3.70 -22.78
N ALA A 142 10.37 -4.05 -23.85
CA ALA A 142 10.52 -3.37 -25.14
C ALA A 142 9.88 -1.98 -25.11
N THR A 143 8.63 -1.87 -24.65
CA THR A 143 7.87 -0.61 -24.55
C THR A 143 8.56 0.40 -23.62
N ALA A 144 9.05 -0.05 -22.47
CA ALA A 144 9.69 0.81 -21.45
C ALA A 144 10.99 1.48 -21.94
N ARG A 145 11.63 0.95 -22.98
CA ARG A 145 12.82 1.54 -23.61
C ARG A 145 12.50 2.63 -24.63
N THR A 146 11.22 2.81 -24.97
CA THR A 146 10.83 3.84 -25.94
C THR A 146 10.86 5.21 -25.28
N ARG A 147 11.18 6.24 -26.07
CA ARG A 147 11.08 7.63 -25.60
C ARG A 147 9.65 8.00 -25.21
N SER A 148 8.65 7.48 -25.94
CA SER A 148 7.24 7.77 -25.65
C SER A 148 6.87 7.31 -24.24
N TRP A 149 7.26 6.10 -23.84
CA TRP A 149 7.05 5.62 -22.47
C TRP A 149 7.73 6.53 -21.44
N GLN A 150 9.03 6.80 -21.63
CA GLN A 150 9.83 7.59 -20.69
C GLN A 150 9.31 9.02 -20.54
N MET A 151 8.78 9.61 -21.62
CA MET A 151 8.31 10.98 -21.69
C MET A 151 6.77 11.11 -21.58
N THR A 152 6.05 10.04 -21.26
CA THR A 152 4.59 10.06 -21.17
C THR A 152 4.15 11.13 -20.16
N GLU A 153 3.28 12.05 -20.57
CA GLU A 153 2.77 13.12 -19.70
C GLU A 153 1.89 12.52 -18.60
N GLN A 154 2.21 12.81 -17.34
CA GLN A 154 1.58 12.19 -16.18
C GLN A 154 1.55 13.16 -15.00
N GLN A 155 0.55 13.00 -14.13
CA GLN A 155 0.57 13.66 -12.83
C GLN A 155 1.79 13.20 -11.99
N PRO A 156 2.38 14.07 -11.17
CA PRO A 156 3.60 13.73 -10.43
C PRO A 156 3.50 12.50 -9.51
N ASN A 157 2.38 12.31 -8.82
CA ASN A 157 2.12 11.12 -7.99
C ASN A 157 2.03 9.85 -8.85
N ARG A 158 1.36 9.90 -10.00
CA ARG A 158 1.25 8.76 -10.92
C ARG A 158 2.62 8.35 -11.46
N ARG A 159 3.53 9.30 -11.71
CA ARG A 159 4.93 9.00 -12.07
C ARG A 159 5.60 8.11 -11.01
N LEU A 160 5.40 8.40 -9.72
CA LEU A 160 5.94 7.54 -8.65
C LEU A 160 5.34 6.13 -8.69
N GLY A 161 4.04 6.00 -8.98
CA GLY A 161 3.37 4.72 -9.17
C GLY A 161 3.99 3.89 -10.29
N ILE A 162 4.29 4.52 -11.43
CA ILE A 162 4.97 3.86 -12.54
C ILE A 162 6.38 3.41 -12.14
N LEU A 163 7.17 4.28 -11.50
CA LEU A 163 8.52 3.92 -11.06
C LEU A 163 8.52 2.79 -10.02
N ASN A 164 7.56 2.79 -9.09
CA ASN A 164 7.35 1.69 -8.16
C ASN A 164 7.02 0.39 -8.91
N SER A 165 6.14 0.47 -9.90
CA SER A 165 5.67 -0.66 -10.69
C SER A 165 6.74 -1.26 -11.60
N GLU A 166 7.57 -0.41 -12.21
CA GLU A 166 8.75 -0.84 -12.97
C GLU A 166 9.69 -1.67 -12.09
N ARG A 167 10.04 -1.15 -10.91
CA ARG A 167 10.88 -1.85 -9.94
C ARG A 167 10.28 -3.21 -9.55
N ARG A 168 9.01 -3.27 -9.18
CA ARG A 168 8.32 -4.51 -8.77
C ARG A 168 8.24 -5.53 -9.90
N SER A 169 8.12 -5.05 -11.13
CA SER A 169 8.05 -5.87 -12.34
C SER A 169 9.42 -6.25 -12.90
N GLY A 170 10.53 -5.82 -12.28
CA GLY A 170 11.88 -6.10 -12.75
C GLY A 170 12.28 -5.31 -14.00
N ILE A 171 11.55 -4.23 -14.31
CA ILE A 171 11.86 -3.30 -15.39
C ILE A 171 12.79 -2.20 -14.83
N PRO A 172 13.87 -1.83 -15.54
CA PRO A 172 14.70 -0.71 -15.13
C PRO A 172 13.87 0.56 -15.03
N GLN A 173 13.97 1.24 -13.89
CA GLN A 173 13.29 2.50 -13.67
C GLN A 173 13.80 3.56 -14.64
N HIS A 174 12.90 4.29 -15.29
CA HIS A 174 13.28 5.31 -16.27
C HIS A 174 13.59 6.69 -15.66
N ASP A 175 13.26 6.90 -14.39
CA ASP A 175 13.51 8.13 -13.64
C ASP A 175 13.90 7.80 -12.19
N GLU A 176 14.44 8.77 -11.47
CA GLU A 176 14.82 8.65 -10.07
C GLU A 176 13.62 8.96 -9.18
N THR A 177 13.32 8.07 -8.23
CA THR A 177 12.20 8.23 -7.31
C THR A 177 12.27 9.54 -6.51
N GLU A 178 13.46 9.95 -6.06
CA GLU A 178 13.64 11.21 -5.31
C GLU A 178 13.30 12.43 -6.17
N ARG A 179 13.78 12.48 -7.41
CA ARG A 179 13.47 13.57 -8.35
C ARG A 179 11.98 13.63 -8.67
N ALA A 180 11.33 12.48 -8.85
CA ALA A 180 9.89 12.42 -9.07
C ALA A 180 9.10 12.90 -7.84
N LEU A 181 9.53 12.52 -6.63
CA LEU A 181 8.91 12.95 -5.37
C LEU A 181 8.90 14.48 -5.25
N ARG A 182 10.02 15.15 -5.54
CA ARG A 182 10.12 16.63 -5.43
C ARG A 182 9.23 17.40 -6.41
N ARG A 183 8.57 16.72 -7.36
CA ARG A 183 7.56 17.30 -8.25
C ARG A 183 6.13 17.16 -7.73
N THR A 184 5.92 16.40 -6.65
CA THR A 184 4.61 16.21 -6.03
C THR A 184 4.30 17.33 -5.05
N TRP A 185 3.00 17.52 -4.74
CA TRP A 185 2.58 18.42 -3.67
C TRP A 185 3.24 18.04 -2.34
N LEU A 186 3.16 16.76 -1.92
CA LEU A 186 3.76 16.31 -0.67
C LEU A 186 5.28 16.50 -0.62
N GLY A 187 6.00 16.25 -1.71
CA GLY A 187 7.45 16.37 -1.77
C GLY A 187 7.96 17.82 -1.69
N ALA A 188 7.07 18.80 -1.89
CA ALA A 188 7.34 20.22 -1.71
C ALA A 188 7.10 20.71 -0.26
N LEU A 189 6.54 19.87 0.61
CA LEU A 189 6.22 20.19 2.01
C LEU A 189 5.45 21.52 2.15
N PRO A 190 4.27 21.65 1.50
CA PRO A 190 3.55 22.90 1.37
C PRO A 190 2.91 23.31 2.70
N GLU A 191 2.25 24.46 2.71
CA GLU A 191 1.52 24.89 3.89
C GLU A 191 0.33 23.94 4.17
N PRO A 192 0.18 23.44 5.40
CA PRO A 192 -0.71 22.33 5.72
C PRO A 192 -2.20 22.66 5.64
N TRP A 193 -2.57 23.94 5.73
CA TRP A 193 -3.94 24.41 5.55
C TRP A 193 -4.39 24.43 4.08
N THR A 194 -3.49 24.12 3.14
CA THR A 194 -3.83 23.92 1.72
C THR A 194 -4.28 22.49 1.42
N PHE A 195 -4.38 21.64 2.44
CA PHE A 195 -4.90 20.29 2.33
C PHE A 195 -6.36 20.31 1.87
N GLU A 196 -6.61 19.68 0.73
CA GLU A 196 -7.94 19.44 0.17
C GLU A 196 -8.08 17.96 -0.19
N ARG A 197 -9.29 17.57 -0.63
CA ARG A 197 -9.61 16.18 -0.98
C ARG A 197 -8.59 15.58 -1.96
N ASP A 198 -8.35 16.27 -3.07
CA ASP A 198 -7.48 15.77 -4.14
C ASP A 198 -6.02 15.71 -3.70
N ALA A 199 -5.58 16.66 -2.87
CA ALA A 199 -4.26 16.63 -2.24
C ALA A 199 -4.13 15.44 -1.28
N GLY A 200 -5.19 15.11 -0.54
CA GLY A 200 -5.28 13.92 0.32
C GLY A 200 -5.06 12.62 -0.44
N TYR A 201 -5.86 12.35 -1.48
CA TYR A 201 -5.68 11.16 -2.32
C TYR A 201 -4.32 11.13 -3.03
N THR A 202 -3.83 12.29 -3.45
CA THR A 202 -2.51 12.38 -4.08
C THR A 202 -1.40 12.01 -3.08
N LEU A 203 -1.46 12.53 -1.85
CA LEU A 203 -0.41 12.31 -0.85
C LEU A 203 -0.36 10.86 -0.34
N THR A 204 -1.53 10.24 -0.15
CA THR A 204 -1.62 8.84 0.29
C THR A 204 -0.98 7.93 -0.75
N HIS A 205 -1.27 8.13 -2.03
CA HIS A 205 -0.64 7.41 -3.14
C HIS A 205 0.87 7.64 -3.20
N VAL A 206 1.36 8.86 -2.96
CA VAL A 206 2.80 9.13 -2.87
C VAL A 206 3.43 8.25 -1.78
N ILE A 207 2.84 8.19 -0.58
CA ILE A 207 3.35 7.34 0.50
C ILE A 207 3.25 5.86 0.16
N PHE A 208 2.15 5.40 -0.43
CA PHE A 208 2.01 4.01 -0.86
C PHE A 208 3.09 3.63 -1.88
N HIS A 209 3.41 4.49 -2.85
CA HIS A 209 4.45 4.19 -3.84
C HIS A 209 5.87 4.23 -3.27
N LEU A 210 6.18 5.21 -2.39
CA LEU A 210 7.48 5.33 -1.74
C LEU A 210 7.76 4.16 -0.79
N SER A 211 6.74 3.77 -0.01
CA SER A 211 6.83 2.70 0.98
C SER A 211 6.64 1.30 0.39
N ASP A 212 6.42 1.18 -0.91
CA ASP A 212 6.07 -0.08 -1.55
C ASP A 212 4.82 -0.73 -0.92
N TRP A 213 3.77 0.06 -0.73
CA TRP A 213 2.53 -0.31 -0.04
C TRP A 213 2.80 -0.86 1.37
N GLY A 214 3.67 -0.15 2.08
CA GLY A 214 4.13 -0.49 3.42
C GLY A 214 5.25 -1.51 3.48
N LEU A 215 5.62 -2.20 2.41
CA LEU A 215 6.66 -3.25 2.45
C LEU A 215 8.08 -2.73 2.73
N ALA A 216 8.32 -1.45 2.48
CA ALA A 216 9.59 -0.76 2.62
C ALA A 216 9.40 0.64 3.24
N PRO A 217 8.95 0.75 4.50
CA PRO A 217 8.62 2.04 5.13
C PRO A 217 9.82 3.00 5.20
N GLN A 218 11.05 2.47 5.23
CA GLN A 218 12.30 3.24 5.14
C GLN A 218 12.50 3.95 3.79
N GLY A 219 11.68 3.64 2.78
CA GLY A 219 11.69 4.34 1.49
C GLY A 219 11.07 5.74 1.54
N VAL A 220 10.38 6.09 2.63
CA VAL A 220 9.84 7.44 2.85
C VAL A 220 10.94 8.34 3.43
N PRO A 221 11.29 9.46 2.77
CA PRO A 221 12.31 10.38 3.28
C PRO A 221 11.96 11.00 4.64
N GLN A 222 12.97 11.26 5.46
CA GLN A 222 12.80 11.71 6.85
C GLN A 222 12.06 13.06 6.98
N ASP A 223 12.30 14.00 6.05
CA ASP A 223 11.61 15.29 6.01
C ASP A 223 10.10 15.13 5.75
N VAL A 224 9.72 14.19 4.88
CA VAL A 224 8.32 13.82 4.64
C VAL A 224 7.71 13.13 5.87
N VAL A 225 8.45 12.25 6.53
CA VAL A 225 8.00 11.60 7.78
C VAL A 225 7.72 12.65 8.87
N GLU A 226 8.63 13.60 9.06
CA GLU A 226 8.49 14.67 10.07
C GLU A 226 7.28 15.56 9.76
N TYR A 227 7.12 15.96 8.51
CA TYR A 227 5.98 16.76 8.05
C TYR A 227 4.64 16.02 8.28
N LEU A 228 4.55 14.75 7.90
CA LEU A 228 3.33 13.96 8.11
C LEU A 228 3.04 13.69 9.59
N ARG A 229 4.07 13.47 10.42
CA ARG A 229 3.85 13.32 11.87
C ARG A 229 3.21 14.56 12.50
N GLN A 230 3.48 15.74 11.97
CA GLN A 230 2.90 16.98 12.47
C GLN A 230 1.47 17.20 11.98
N TRP A 231 1.17 16.87 10.71
CA TRP A 231 -0.07 17.31 10.06
C TRP A 231 -1.07 16.20 9.73
N LEU A 232 -0.66 14.93 9.74
CA LEU A 232 -1.58 13.80 9.55
C LEU A 232 -2.71 13.77 10.60
N PRO A 233 -2.46 14.01 11.91
CA PRO A 233 -3.54 13.97 12.90
C PRO A 233 -4.72 14.91 12.60
N PRO A 234 -4.54 16.24 12.42
CA PRO A 234 -5.67 17.13 12.13
C PRO A 234 -6.35 16.84 10.78
N TRP A 235 -5.61 16.37 9.77
CA TRP A 235 -6.21 16.00 8.48
C TRP A 235 -7.07 14.74 8.58
N LEU A 236 -6.60 13.73 9.31
CA LEU A 236 -7.36 12.51 9.57
C LEU A 236 -8.65 12.84 10.35
N ASP A 237 -8.53 13.61 11.43
CA ASP A 237 -9.66 14.06 12.24
C ASP A 237 -10.72 14.78 11.38
N THR A 238 -10.28 15.75 10.56
CA THR A 238 -11.16 16.48 9.63
C THR A 238 -11.85 15.54 8.62
N CYS A 239 -11.13 14.54 8.08
CA CYS A 239 -11.73 13.58 7.15
C CYS A 239 -12.82 12.75 7.81
N LEU A 240 -12.59 12.27 9.04
CA LEU A 240 -13.56 11.47 9.79
C LEU A 240 -14.75 12.31 10.28
N GLU A 241 -14.52 13.56 10.70
CA GLU A 241 -15.58 14.51 11.05
C GLU A 241 -16.54 14.74 9.87
N HIS A 242 -15.98 14.90 8.66
CA HIS A 242 -16.74 15.06 7.42
C HIS A 242 -17.18 13.75 6.77
N GLU A 243 -17.09 12.62 7.48
CA GLU A 243 -17.54 11.31 7.01
C GLU A 243 -16.92 10.91 5.67
N ARG A 244 -15.66 11.28 5.44
CA ARG A 244 -14.86 10.88 4.28
C ARG A 244 -14.08 9.62 4.65
N TRP A 245 -14.80 8.52 4.79
CA TRP A 245 -14.27 7.27 5.32
C TRP A 245 -13.17 6.68 4.47
N ASP A 246 -13.34 6.76 3.14
CA ASP A 246 -12.35 6.28 2.18
C ASP A 246 -10.97 6.93 2.39
N LEU A 247 -10.93 8.26 2.29
CA LEU A 247 -9.72 9.03 2.53
C LEU A 247 -9.23 8.89 3.99
N GLY A 248 -10.14 8.77 4.96
CA GLY A 248 -9.80 8.49 6.35
C GLY A 248 -9.03 7.17 6.53
N CYS A 249 -9.49 6.10 5.88
CA CYS A 249 -8.80 4.81 5.86
C CYS A 249 -7.45 4.88 5.15
N GLU A 250 -7.33 5.62 4.05
CA GLU A 250 -6.04 5.83 3.39
C GLU A 250 -5.04 6.58 4.30
N LEU A 251 -5.49 7.62 5.02
CA LEU A 251 -4.66 8.35 5.98
C LEU A 251 -4.29 7.49 7.20
N LEU A 252 -5.18 6.59 7.65
CA LEU A 252 -4.84 5.58 8.66
C LEU A 252 -3.78 4.59 8.14
N ALA A 253 -3.86 4.16 6.88
CA ALA A 253 -2.82 3.34 6.27
C ALA A 253 -1.48 4.10 6.22
N VAL A 254 -1.48 5.39 5.87
CA VAL A 254 -0.29 6.24 5.97
C VAL A 254 0.26 6.25 7.40
N ALA A 255 -0.59 6.43 8.41
CA ALA A 255 -0.17 6.40 9.83
C ALA A 255 0.48 5.07 10.22
N GLY A 256 -0.03 3.95 9.71
CA GLY A 256 0.52 2.60 9.94
C GLY A 256 1.84 2.33 9.20
N ILE A 257 2.09 3.02 8.08
CA ILE A 257 3.34 2.90 7.29
C ILE A 257 4.48 3.72 7.89
N LEU A 258 4.18 4.91 8.44
CA LEU A 258 5.22 5.82 8.90
C LEU A 258 6.11 5.17 9.98
N PRO A 259 7.44 5.31 9.89
CA PRO A 259 8.34 4.78 10.91
C PRO A 259 8.00 5.34 12.30
N GLY A 260 8.07 4.49 13.33
CA GLY A 260 7.82 4.84 14.74
C GLY A 260 6.35 4.70 15.18
N PRO A 261 6.07 4.68 16.49
CA PRO A 261 4.73 4.43 16.97
C PRO A 261 3.80 5.61 16.61
N PRO A 262 2.62 5.34 16.02
CA PRO A 262 1.58 6.34 15.83
C PRO A 262 1.04 6.82 17.18
N ASP A 263 0.36 7.96 17.19
CA ASP A 263 -0.33 8.45 18.39
C ASP A 263 -1.48 7.49 18.75
N GLY A 264 -1.36 6.82 19.90
CA GLY A 264 -2.33 5.83 20.35
C GLY A 264 -3.70 6.41 20.71
N VAL A 265 -3.79 7.71 21.08
CA VAL A 265 -5.09 8.37 21.30
C VAL A 265 -5.79 8.56 19.97
N LEU A 266 -5.10 9.18 19.01
CA LEU A 266 -5.59 9.37 17.64
C LEU A 266 -6.08 8.05 17.05
N LEU A 267 -5.26 6.99 17.12
CA LEU A 267 -5.66 5.68 16.58
C LEU A 267 -6.92 5.13 17.24
N ARG A 268 -7.05 5.21 18.57
CA ARG A 268 -8.26 4.72 19.25
C ARG A 268 -9.50 5.46 18.80
N GLU A 269 -9.42 6.79 18.74
CA GLU A 269 -10.54 7.63 18.34
C GLU A 269 -10.91 7.38 16.89
N SER A 270 -9.93 7.39 15.97
CA SER A 270 -10.15 7.14 14.55
C SER A 270 -10.73 5.76 14.28
N TRP A 271 -10.19 4.69 14.87
CA TRP A 271 -10.73 3.35 14.67
C TRP A 271 -12.11 3.15 15.31
N ALA A 272 -12.42 3.85 16.40
CA ALA A 272 -13.78 3.86 16.95
C ALA A 272 -14.79 4.54 16.03
N GLU A 273 -14.39 5.55 15.26
CA GLU A 273 -15.22 6.16 14.21
C GLU A 273 -15.41 5.21 13.03
N ILE A 274 -14.34 4.59 12.52
CA ILE A 274 -14.43 3.59 11.43
C ILE A 274 -15.35 2.44 11.84
N ASN A 275 -15.22 1.91 13.05
CA ASN A 275 -16.08 0.84 13.56
C ASN A 275 -17.56 1.23 13.62
N ARG A 276 -17.86 2.51 13.88
CA ARG A 276 -19.24 3.02 13.89
C ARG A 276 -19.81 3.23 12.49
N ALA A 277 -18.95 3.46 11.51
CA ALA A 277 -19.33 3.64 10.11
C ALA A 277 -19.41 2.33 9.32
N GLN A 278 -18.68 1.30 9.74
CA GLN A 278 -18.73 -0.04 9.14
C GLN A 278 -20.06 -0.72 9.50
N ASP A 279 -20.76 -1.22 8.49
CA ASP A 279 -22.04 -1.89 8.71
C ASP A 279 -21.87 -3.35 9.16
N ALA A 280 -22.99 -4.02 9.45
CA ALA A 280 -23.00 -5.41 9.91
C ALA A 280 -22.47 -6.42 8.87
N SER A 281 -22.41 -6.06 7.59
CA SER A 281 -21.83 -6.88 6.52
C SER A 281 -20.31 -6.75 6.44
N GLY A 282 -19.74 -5.72 7.07
CA GLY A 282 -18.33 -5.36 6.98
C GLY A 282 -18.03 -4.29 5.92
N ALA A 283 -19.05 -3.81 5.20
CA ALA A 283 -18.92 -2.73 4.24
C ALA A 283 -18.71 -1.38 4.94
N LEU A 284 -17.94 -0.51 4.28
CA LEU A 284 -17.73 0.87 4.68
C LEU A 284 -18.11 1.78 3.51
N PRO A 285 -18.99 2.79 3.66
CA PRO A 285 -19.25 3.75 2.58
C PRO A 285 -17.99 4.53 2.23
N GLU A 286 -17.87 5.02 0.99
CA GLU A 286 -16.80 5.97 0.66
C GLU A 286 -16.98 7.31 1.39
N VAL A 287 -18.22 7.83 1.39
CA VAL A 287 -18.60 9.09 2.03
C VAL A 287 -19.99 9.02 2.68
N GLY A 288 -20.25 9.86 3.69
CA GLY A 288 -21.58 10.10 4.25
C GLY A 288 -22.00 9.11 5.35
N THR A 289 -23.30 9.10 5.68
CA THR A 289 -23.82 8.73 7.01
C THR A 289 -23.86 7.23 7.34
N GLY A 290 -22.75 6.52 7.12
CA GLY A 290 -22.46 5.23 7.78
C GLY A 290 -22.67 5.26 9.31
N ARG A 291 -22.82 6.45 9.91
CA ARG A 291 -23.15 6.71 11.32
C ARG A 291 -24.63 6.51 11.73
N GLU A 292 -25.61 6.44 10.82
CA GLU A 292 -27.05 6.50 11.19
C GLU A 292 -27.87 5.22 10.87
N GLY A 293 -27.22 4.09 10.60
CA GLY A 293 -27.91 2.79 10.49
C GLY A 293 -28.87 2.68 9.29
N HIS A 294 -28.75 3.59 8.32
CA HIS A 294 -29.31 3.34 7.00
C HIS A 294 -28.48 2.25 6.32
N PRO A 295 -29.11 1.22 5.72
CA PRO A 295 -28.39 0.30 4.86
C PRO A 295 -27.59 1.13 3.87
N LEU A 296 -26.29 0.87 3.80
CA LEU A 296 -25.53 1.29 2.64
C LEU A 296 -26.31 0.80 1.43
N ALA A 297 -26.45 1.64 0.40
CA ALA A 297 -26.97 1.14 -0.86
C ALA A 297 -26.16 -0.12 -1.21
N ASP A 298 -26.80 -1.19 -1.68
CA ASP A 298 -26.13 -2.41 -2.20
C ASP A 298 -25.22 -2.11 -3.42
N ASP A 299 -24.78 -0.87 -3.59
CA ASP A 299 -23.86 -0.41 -4.60
C ASP A 299 -22.42 -0.73 -4.18
N PHE A 300 -21.92 -1.81 -4.76
CA PHE A 300 -20.53 -2.23 -4.67
C PHE A 300 -19.56 -1.06 -4.91
N PHE A 301 -19.80 -0.21 -5.91
CA PHE A 301 -18.88 0.87 -6.25
C PHE A 301 -18.85 1.99 -5.20
N ALA A 302 -19.90 2.12 -4.39
CA ALA A 302 -19.95 3.12 -3.31
C ALA A 302 -19.24 2.65 -2.03
N CYS A 303 -18.83 1.38 -1.94
CA CYS A 303 -18.29 0.79 -0.71
C CYS A 303 -16.98 0.02 -0.89
N TYR A 304 -16.66 -0.50 -2.08
CA TYR A 304 -15.56 -1.45 -2.21
C TYR A 304 -14.21 -0.84 -1.85
N HIS A 305 -13.95 0.40 -2.29
CA HIS A 305 -12.62 1.02 -2.15
C HIS A 305 -12.31 1.35 -0.69
N SER A 306 -13.25 2.00 0.01
CA SER A 306 -13.16 2.29 1.44
C SER A 306 -13.09 1.03 2.28
N THR A 307 -13.85 -0.01 1.95
CA THR A 307 -13.78 -1.32 2.63
C THR A 307 -12.41 -1.97 2.45
N LEU A 308 -11.85 -1.89 1.25
CA LEU A 308 -10.52 -2.38 0.92
C LEU A 308 -9.42 -1.58 1.62
N MET A 309 -9.55 -0.27 1.72
CA MET A 309 -8.63 0.59 2.48
C MET A 309 -8.74 0.36 3.99
N ALA A 310 -9.92 0.05 4.52
CA ALA A 310 -10.10 -0.33 5.92
C ALA A 310 -9.34 -1.63 6.25
N ALA A 311 -9.45 -2.66 5.40
CA ALA A 311 -8.70 -3.90 5.55
C ALA A 311 -7.18 -3.65 5.52
N TYR A 312 -6.70 -2.85 4.57
CA TYR A 312 -5.30 -2.51 4.42
C TYR A 312 -4.74 -1.71 5.61
N ALA A 313 -5.45 -0.67 6.04
CA ALA A 313 -5.07 0.14 7.19
C ALA A 313 -5.06 -0.68 8.49
N ALA A 314 -5.99 -1.63 8.63
CA ALA A 314 -6.12 -2.46 9.82
C ALA A 314 -4.89 -3.36 10.01
N VAL A 315 -4.46 -4.07 8.97
CA VAL A 315 -3.27 -4.94 9.07
C VAL A 315 -1.98 -4.17 9.32
N LEU A 316 -1.85 -2.97 8.75
CA LEU A 316 -0.71 -2.09 9.01
C LEU A 316 -0.71 -1.60 10.46
N THR A 317 -1.87 -1.15 10.95
CA THR A 317 -2.03 -0.67 12.33
C THR A 317 -1.74 -1.78 13.34
N ALA A 318 -2.34 -2.96 13.16
CA ALA A 318 -2.13 -4.10 14.05
C ALA A 318 -0.65 -4.52 14.09
N HIS A 319 0.01 -4.57 12.92
CA HIS A 319 1.44 -4.85 12.84
C HIS A 319 2.28 -3.84 13.63
N GLN A 320 2.01 -2.54 13.47
CA GLN A 320 2.76 -1.49 14.13
C GLN A 320 2.59 -1.54 15.67
N LEU A 321 1.36 -1.74 16.15
CA LEU A 321 1.05 -1.90 17.58
C LEU A 321 1.72 -3.15 18.17
N GLY A 322 1.72 -4.27 17.46
CA GLY A 322 2.41 -5.51 17.86
C GLY A 322 3.94 -5.33 17.97
N ARG A 323 4.56 -4.58 17.04
CA ARG A 323 5.98 -4.24 17.11
C ARG A 323 6.32 -3.37 18.32
N SER A 324 5.47 -2.41 18.66
CA SER A 324 5.65 -1.52 19.82
C SER A 324 5.56 -2.29 21.13
N ALA A 325 4.61 -3.24 21.26
CA ALA A 325 4.52 -4.12 22.42
C ALA A 325 5.76 -5.01 22.58
N GLY A 326 6.31 -5.53 21.47
CA GLY A 326 7.54 -6.34 21.47
C GLY A 326 8.81 -5.55 21.82
N HIS A 327 8.94 -4.29 21.40
CA HIS A 327 10.08 -3.43 21.74
C HIS A 327 10.05 -2.94 23.19
N GLY A 328 8.86 -2.80 23.80
CA GLY A 328 8.70 -2.50 25.23
C GLY A 328 9.22 -3.62 26.14
N ALA A 329 9.14 -4.88 25.69
CA ALA A 329 9.60 -6.05 26.45
C ALA A 329 11.11 -6.32 26.33
N GLN A 330 11.80 -5.79 25.31
CA GLN A 330 13.23 -6.06 25.04
C GLN A 330 14.23 -5.03 25.58
N THR A 331 13.78 -3.97 26.28
CA THR A 331 14.71 -3.02 26.94
C THR A 331 15.38 -3.58 28.20
N GLY A 332 15.05 -4.82 28.57
CA GLY A 332 15.54 -5.49 29.78
C GLY A 332 16.56 -6.62 29.57
N ASP A 333 17.25 -6.76 28.44
CA ASP A 333 18.44 -7.63 28.40
C ASP A 333 19.37 -7.32 27.21
N ARG A 334 20.33 -6.40 27.38
CA ARG A 334 21.45 -6.25 26.44
C ARG A 334 22.62 -7.10 26.91
N ARG A 335 22.68 -8.36 26.44
CA ARG A 335 23.95 -9.07 26.24
C ARG A 335 24.21 -9.31 24.75
N ALA A 336 25.41 -8.92 24.37
CA ALA A 336 25.91 -8.82 23.02
C ALA A 336 26.01 -10.19 22.32
N PHE A 337 25.59 -10.24 21.05
CA PHE A 337 26.14 -11.17 20.08
C PHE A 337 26.51 -10.41 18.81
N ALA A 338 27.82 -10.35 18.57
CA ALA A 338 28.40 -9.91 17.31
C ALA A 338 28.16 -11.01 16.26
N HIS A 339 27.56 -10.66 15.13
CA HIS A 339 27.51 -11.54 13.96
C HIS A 339 28.50 -11.08 12.90
N THR A 340 29.48 -11.95 12.69
CA THR A 340 30.42 -12.04 11.58
C THR A 340 29.69 -12.10 10.24
N ALA A 341 30.03 -11.20 9.32
CA ALA A 341 29.53 -11.23 7.94
C ALA A 341 30.23 -12.33 7.11
N PRO A 342 29.52 -13.05 6.23
CA PRO A 342 30.15 -13.96 5.27
C PRO A 342 30.81 -13.17 4.12
N ARG A 343 32.07 -13.49 3.84
CA ARG A 343 32.83 -13.01 2.68
C ARG A 343 32.21 -13.51 1.38
N VAL A 344 31.79 -12.59 0.51
CA VAL A 344 31.49 -12.85 -0.90
C VAL A 344 32.80 -12.74 -1.70
N ALA A 345 33.13 -13.77 -2.46
CA ALA A 345 34.30 -13.77 -3.35
C ALA A 345 34.04 -12.87 -4.59
N PRO A 346 35.03 -12.10 -5.08
CA PRO A 346 34.85 -11.26 -6.24
C PRO A 346 34.79 -12.08 -7.53
N ASN A 347 33.74 -11.84 -8.32
CA ASN A 347 33.54 -12.43 -9.64
C ASN A 347 34.55 -11.83 -10.64
N ALA A 348 35.15 -12.71 -11.45
CA ALA A 348 36.18 -12.37 -12.43
C ALA A 348 35.65 -11.44 -13.54
N ALA A 349 36.47 -10.45 -13.90
CA ALA A 349 36.20 -9.50 -14.97
C ALA A 349 36.12 -10.17 -16.36
N PRO A 350 35.28 -9.66 -17.28
CA PRO A 350 35.27 -10.11 -18.67
C PRO A 350 36.54 -9.66 -19.40
N GLN A 351 37.20 -10.62 -20.07
CA GLN A 351 38.37 -10.37 -20.89
C GLN A 351 38.02 -9.51 -22.12
N ALA A 352 38.81 -8.45 -22.31
CA ALA A 352 38.76 -7.57 -23.47
C ALA A 352 39.21 -8.31 -24.73
N VAL A 353 38.33 -8.38 -25.73
CA VAL A 353 38.67 -8.78 -27.10
C VAL A 353 39.38 -7.61 -27.78
N ARG A 354 40.64 -7.79 -28.15
CA ARG A 354 41.43 -6.82 -28.93
C ARG A 354 41.00 -6.83 -30.41
N PRO A 355 41.07 -5.69 -31.11
CA PRO A 355 40.77 -5.61 -32.54
C PRO A 355 41.96 -6.09 -33.38
N GLY A 356 41.70 -7.01 -34.30
CA GLY A 356 42.63 -7.41 -35.36
C GLY A 356 42.47 -6.50 -36.57
N HIS A 357 43.48 -5.67 -36.84
CA HIS A 357 43.69 -4.99 -38.11
C HIS A 357 44.61 -5.85 -39.00
N SER A 358 44.12 -6.25 -40.18
CA SER A 358 44.93 -6.39 -41.39
C SER A 358 44.01 -6.37 -42.62
N GLY A 359 44.17 -5.35 -43.45
CA GLY A 359 43.39 -5.17 -44.67
C GLY A 359 43.99 -5.86 -45.90
N LYS A 360 43.23 -5.82 -46.99
CA LYS A 360 43.64 -5.44 -48.36
C LYS A 360 42.57 -5.90 -49.38
N GLY A 361 42.11 -4.95 -50.21
CA GLY A 361 42.15 -5.15 -51.66
C GLY A 361 40.84 -5.31 -52.44
N ALA A 362 40.64 -4.36 -53.35
CA ALA A 362 40.14 -4.50 -54.73
C ALA A 362 38.63 -4.41 -55.03
N SER A 363 38.27 -3.24 -55.59
CA SER A 363 37.60 -3.04 -56.89
C SER A 363 36.44 -3.96 -57.30
N ARG A 364 35.22 -3.40 -57.40
CA ARG A 364 34.62 -2.85 -58.64
C ARG A 364 33.28 -2.21 -58.35
#